data_AF-A0A2V7RTG4-F1
#
_entry.id   AF-A0A2V7RTG4-F1
#
_cell.length_a   1.000
_cell.length_b   1.000
_cell.length_c   1.000
_cell.angle_alpha   90.00
_cell.angle_beta   90.00
_cell.angle_gamma   90.00
#
_symmetry.space_group_name_H-M   'P 1'
#
loop_
_entity.id
_entity.type
_entity.pdbx_description
1 polymer ?
#
loop_
_entity_poly.entity_id
_entity_poly.type
_entity_poly.pdbx_seq_one_letter_code
_entity_poly.pdbx_strand_id
1 'polypeptide(L)'
;MDIVLLFPGQGSQKPGMGRDLAEAFPEARAVFYRADAALGLAISRLCFEGPADELTLTHNAQPALLAHSAAVWAVARERIGRRVRAAAGHSLGEFTAYHAAGALALDDSLRVVRRRGELMYESGTRRPGAMAAILGALRVPIETVCETATREAGPVVPANYNAPGQIVISGEVNGVERAMALAKEAGAKRAVRLNVSGAFHSPLMQTAQDGLTEILAVTPMRDPQFPVYANVDGGPVTTASSARERLVRWWRRENRLVRPFSARHRQHTRHWPLDRRDARGMRCESRRGRPRSHARGRRREAITRHGKGVRVRCFRRCVGYQAGRRGRERARHR
;
A
#
# COMPACT_ATOMS: atom_id res chain seq x y z
N MET A 1 -4.52 20.56 -11.76
CA MET A 1 -4.21 19.14 -11.96
C MET A 1 -4.79 18.39 -10.78
N ASP A 2 -5.67 17.43 -11.06
CA ASP A 2 -6.30 16.60 -10.03
C ASP A 2 -5.32 15.54 -9.50
N ILE A 3 -5.47 15.20 -8.22
CA ILE A 3 -4.58 14.30 -7.47
C ILE A 3 -5.41 13.18 -6.85
N VAL A 4 -4.87 11.96 -6.90
CA VAL A 4 -5.37 10.81 -6.16
C VAL A 4 -4.32 10.39 -5.15
N LEU A 5 -4.70 10.26 -3.89
CA LEU A 5 -3.81 9.80 -2.83
C LEU A 5 -3.81 8.27 -2.78
N LEU A 6 -2.63 7.67 -2.66
CA LEU A 6 -2.47 6.23 -2.48
C LEU A 6 -1.65 5.98 -1.22
N PHE A 7 -2.23 5.23 -0.29
CA PHE A 7 -1.60 4.91 0.99
C PHE A 7 -1.17 3.45 1.03
N PRO A 8 0.09 3.16 1.41
CA PRO A 8 0.61 1.79 1.44
C PRO A 8 0.01 0.99 2.60
N GLY A 9 0.04 -0.33 2.46
CA GLY A 9 -0.21 -1.27 3.54
C GLY A 9 1.06 -1.67 4.29
N GLN A 10 0.91 -2.68 5.15
CA GLN A 10 2.03 -3.28 5.90
C GLN A 10 3.07 -3.89 4.96
N GLY A 11 4.34 -3.83 5.36
CA GLY A 11 5.51 -4.30 4.59
C GLY A 11 6.38 -3.18 4.03
N SER A 12 5.98 -1.92 4.23
CA SER A 12 6.75 -0.73 3.80
C SER A 12 7.44 0.01 4.95
N GLN A 13 7.22 -0.42 6.19
CA GLN A 13 7.86 0.12 7.37
C GLN A 13 9.36 -0.20 7.39
N LYS A 14 10.15 0.72 7.95
CA LYS A 14 11.59 0.56 8.15
C LYS A 14 12.05 1.41 9.33
N PRO A 15 13.06 1.00 10.10
CA PRO A 15 13.68 1.86 11.10
C PRO A 15 14.13 3.20 10.50
N GLY A 16 14.00 4.28 11.26
CA GLY A 16 14.28 5.64 10.82
C GLY A 16 13.17 6.31 10.00
N MET A 17 12.01 5.66 9.81
CA MET A 17 10.92 6.25 9.03
C MET A 17 10.31 7.46 9.73
N GLY A 18 10.14 8.57 9.00
CA GLY A 18 9.45 9.77 9.49
C GLY A 18 10.28 10.68 10.40
N ARG A 19 11.51 10.28 10.77
CA ARG A 19 12.41 11.08 11.60
C ARG A 19 12.79 12.39 10.89
N ASP A 20 13.28 12.28 9.66
CA ASP A 20 13.63 13.42 8.80
C ASP A 20 12.43 14.36 8.59
N LEU A 21 11.23 13.80 8.46
CA LEU A 21 10.01 14.56 8.31
C LEU A 21 9.64 15.32 9.60
N ALA A 22 9.74 14.67 10.76
CA ALA A 22 9.45 15.30 12.05
C ALA A 22 10.48 16.37 12.43
N GLU A 23 11.75 16.18 12.08
CA GLU A 23 12.81 17.17 12.27
C GLU A 23 12.61 18.41 11.37
N ALA A 24 12.17 18.21 10.12
CA ALA A 24 12.04 19.28 9.14
C ALA A 24 10.70 20.05 9.20
N PHE A 25 9.61 19.43 9.65
CA PHE A 25 8.26 19.99 9.55
C PHE A 25 7.50 19.94 10.89
N PRO A 26 7.09 21.09 11.46
CA PRO A 26 6.31 21.14 12.69
C PRO A 26 5.01 20.35 12.66
N GLU A 27 4.33 20.30 11.52
CA GLU A 27 3.06 19.59 11.32
C GLU A 27 3.26 18.07 11.40
N ALA A 28 4.36 17.56 10.87
CA ALA A 28 4.72 16.14 10.97
C ALA A 28 5.08 15.77 12.42
N ARG A 29 5.88 16.60 13.09
CA ARG A 29 6.20 16.43 14.51
C ARG A 29 4.94 16.40 15.38
N ALA A 30 3.98 17.30 15.12
CA ALA A 30 2.71 17.32 15.84
C ALA A 30 1.89 16.04 15.61
N VAL A 31 1.92 15.45 14.41
CA VAL A 31 1.28 14.15 14.15
C VAL A 31 1.90 13.04 14.99
N PHE A 32 3.23 12.95 15.05
CA PHE A 32 3.90 11.93 15.87
C PHE A 32 3.64 12.12 17.36
N TYR A 33 3.67 13.35 17.88
CA TYR A 33 3.32 13.64 19.27
C TYR A 33 1.88 13.20 19.61
N ARG A 34 0.92 13.54 18.75
CA ARG A 34 -0.46 13.09 18.91
C ARG A 34 -0.58 11.58 18.80
N ALA A 35 0.22 10.95 17.94
CA ALA A 35 0.21 9.52 17.79
C ALA A 35 0.67 8.80 19.05
N ASP A 36 1.73 9.31 19.68
CA ASP A 36 2.22 8.79 20.95
C ASP A 36 1.16 8.93 22.05
N ALA A 37 0.56 10.12 22.16
CA ALA A 37 -0.48 10.41 23.14
C ALA A 37 -1.75 9.55 22.94
N ALA A 38 -2.20 9.38 21.70
CA ALA A 38 -3.40 8.61 21.38
C ALA A 38 -3.25 7.11 21.71
N LEU A 39 -2.03 6.59 21.60
CA LEU A 39 -1.69 5.19 21.82
C LEU A 39 -1.18 4.90 23.24
N GLY A 40 -0.76 5.92 24.00
CA GLY A 40 -0.05 5.73 25.27
C GLY A 40 1.29 5.01 25.10
N LEU A 41 1.88 5.07 23.90
CA LEU A 41 3.09 4.36 23.50
C LEU A 41 3.96 5.31 22.68
N ALA A 42 5.29 5.27 22.86
CA ALA A 42 6.22 6.02 22.03
C ALA A 42 6.36 5.39 20.62
N ILE A 43 5.29 5.40 19.83
CA ILE A 43 5.28 4.87 18.46
C ILE A 43 6.26 5.66 17.58
N SER A 44 6.45 6.95 17.84
CA SER A 44 7.44 7.80 17.20
C SER A 44 8.86 7.26 17.39
N ARG A 45 9.24 6.92 18.63
CA ARG A 45 10.54 6.31 18.95
C ARG A 45 10.72 4.98 18.23
N LEU A 46 9.70 4.12 18.21
CA LEU A 46 9.74 2.86 17.46
C LEU A 46 9.93 3.09 15.95
N CYS A 47 9.29 4.11 15.36
CA CYS A 47 9.50 4.49 13.96
C CYS A 47 10.93 4.99 13.70
N PHE A 48 11.47 5.82 14.58
CA PHE A 48 12.72 6.55 14.36
C PHE A 48 13.97 5.74 14.68
N GLU A 49 13.90 4.93 15.74
CA GLU A 49 15.07 4.30 16.37
C GLU A 49 14.86 2.83 16.66
N GLY A 50 13.61 2.36 16.66
CA GLY A 50 13.28 1.01 17.09
C GLY A 50 13.82 -0.08 16.18
N PRO A 51 14.05 -1.28 16.73
CA PRO A 51 14.61 -2.38 15.97
C PRO A 51 13.59 -2.90 14.94
N ALA A 52 14.11 -3.44 13.83
CA ALA A 52 13.30 -3.76 12.66
C ALA A 52 12.27 -4.88 12.92
N ASP A 53 12.61 -5.82 13.79
CA ASP A 53 11.76 -6.94 14.22
C ASP A 53 10.57 -6.44 15.06
N GLU A 54 10.81 -5.58 16.05
CA GLU A 54 9.75 -4.99 16.88
C GLU A 54 8.82 -4.08 16.05
N LEU A 55 9.38 -3.25 15.16
CA LEU A 55 8.59 -2.40 14.27
C LEU A 55 7.75 -3.22 13.29
N THR A 56 8.20 -4.42 12.91
CA THR A 56 7.51 -5.30 11.95
C THR A 56 6.38 -6.11 12.58
N LEU A 57 6.30 -6.18 13.92
CA LEU A 57 5.16 -6.78 14.60
C LEU A 57 3.86 -6.10 14.15
N THR A 58 2.86 -6.89 13.76
CA THR A 58 1.62 -6.41 13.12
C THR A 58 0.92 -5.31 13.93
N HIS A 59 0.90 -5.42 15.27
CA HIS A 59 0.30 -4.43 16.17
C HIS A 59 1.11 -3.11 16.27
N ASN A 60 2.38 -3.11 15.90
CA ASN A 60 3.24 -1.92 15.85
C ASN A 60 3.32 -1.33 14.44
N ALA A 61 3.52 -2.17 13.42
CA ALA A 61 3.68 -1.77 12.03
C ALA A 61 2.48 -0.96 11.52
N GLN A 62 1.26 -1.39 11.88
CA GLN A 62 0.03 -0.76 11.43
C GLN A 62 -0.12 0.70 11.91
N PRO A 63 -0.11 0.99 13.23
CA PRO A 63 -0.17 2.38 13.69
C PRO A 63 1.05 3.20 13.27
N ALA A 64 2.26 2.62 13.19
CA ALA A 64 3.46 3.31 12.71
C ALA A 64 3.31 3.82 11.26
N LEU A 65 2.81 2.98 10.36
CA LEU A 65 2.57 3.33 8.96
C LEU A 65 1.46 4.37 8.79
N LEU A 66 0.41 4.29 9.61
CA LEU A 66 -0.64 5.31 9.63
C LEU A 66 -0.09 6.65 10.11
N ALA A 67 0.64 6.67 11.23
CA ALA A 67 1.26 7.88 11.78
C ALA A 67 2.20 8.55 10.77
N HIS A 68 3.08 7.76 10.15
CA HIS A 68 3.97 8.26 9.09
C HIS A 68 3.19 8.83 7.90
N SER A 69 2.19 8.12 7.40
CA SER A 69 1.42 8.58 6.24
C SER A 69 0.56 9.81 6.56
N ALA A 70 0.03 9.90 7.78
CA ALA A 70 -0.66 11.07 8.30
C ALA A 70 0.29 12.27 8.44
N ALA A 71 1.55 12.04 8.85
CA ALA A 71 2.57 13.08 8.93
C ALA A 71 2.92 13.62 7.53
N VAL A 72 3.11 12.73 6.55
CA VAL A 72 3.33 13.14 5.14
C VAL A 72 2.11 13.92 4.63
N TRP A 73 0.90 13.47 4.93
CA TRP A 73 -0.32 14.17 4.55
C TRP A 73 -0.42 15.54 5.21
N ALA A 74 -0.10 15.66 6.50
CA ALA A 74 -0.11 16.92 7.23
C ALA A 74 0.80 17.98 6.61
N VAL A 75 1.98 17.58 6.11
CA VAL A 75 2.91 18.47 5.40
C VAL A 75 2.42 18.82 3.99
N ALA A 76 1.79 17.87 3.29
CA ALA A 76 1.38 18.07 1.90
C ALA A 76 0.03 18.80 1.76
N ARG A 77 -0.89 18.65 2.72
CA ARG A 77 -2.31 19.01 2.59
C ARG A 77 -2.54 20.46 2.19
N GLU A 78 -1.76 21.40 2.71
CA GLU A 78 -1.95 22.82 2.43
C GLU A 78 -1.65 23.15 0.96
N ARG A 79 -0.68 22.45 0.39
CA ARG A 79 -0.24 22.67 -0.99
C ARG A 79 -1.11 21.92 -1.99
N ILE A 80 -1.56 20.72 -1.66
CA ILE A 80 -2.21 19.81 -2.62
C ILE A 80 -3.67 19.48 -2.29
N GLY A 81 -4.17 19.80 -1.10
CA GLY A 81 -5.46 19.33 -0.60
C GLY A 81 -6.64 19.70 -1.49
N ARG A 82 -6.70 20.96 -1.96
CA ARG A 82 -7.76 21.42 -2.88
C ARG A 82 -7.76 20.72 -4.24
N ARG A 83 -6.70 19.98 -4.57
CA ARG A 83 -6.56 19.23 -5.82
C ARG A 83 -6.86 17.74 -5.65
N VAL A 84 -7.03 17.26 -4.41
CA VAL A 84 -7.33 15.84 -4.15
C VAL A 84 -8.77 15.57 -4.56
N ARG A 85 -8.96 14.56 -5.40
CA ARG A 85 -10.29 14.13 -5.88
C ARG A 85 -10.70 12.76 -5.39
N ALA A 86 -9.74 11.97 -4.92
CA ALA A 86 -10.00 10.67 -4.34
C ALA A 86 -8.79 10.19 -3.53
N ALA A 87 -9.03 9.19 -2.69
CA ALA A 87 -7.96 8.39 -2.10
C ALA A 87 -8.27 6.90 -2.19
N ALA A 88 -7.22 6.09 -2.11
CA ALA A 88 -7.32 4.66 -1.85
C ALA A 88 -6.14 4.25 -0.97
N GLY A 89 -6.25 3.10 -0.31
CA GLY A 89 -5.11 2.56 0.41
C GLY A 89 -5.18 1.05 0.50
N HIS A 90 -4.01 0.42 0.48
CA HIS A 90 -3.90 -1.04 0.48
C HIS A 90 -4.07 -1.58 1.90
N SER A 91 -5.11 -2.37 2.14
CA SER A 91 -5.40 -2.95 3.45
C SER A 91 -5.48 -1.86 4.54
N LEU A 92 -4.59 -1.89 5.55
CA LEU A 92 -4.32 -0.84 6.53
C LEU A 92 -4.37 0.58 5.92
N GLY A 93 -3.82 0.78 4.72
CA GLY A 93 -3.78 2.08 4.07
C GLY A 93 -5.16 2.69 3.84
N GLU A 94 -6.23 1.88 3.80
CA GLU A 94 -7.61 2.38 3.66
C GLU A 94 -8.03 3.23 4.87
N PHE A 95 -7.62 2.87 6.09
CA PHE A 95 -7.85 3.69 7.28
C PHE A 95 -7.12 5.03 7.17
N THR A 96 -5.91 5.02 6.59
CA THR A 96 -5.16 6.25 6.33
C THR A 96 -5.85 7.09 5.25
N ALA A 97 -6.47 6.47 4.24
CA ALA A 97 -7.25 7.17 3.22
C ALA A 97 -8.48 7.86 3.82
N TYR A 98 -9.21 7.18 4.71
CA TYR A 98 -10.32 7.78 5.46
C TYR A 98 -9.87 8.90 6.39
N HIS A 99 -8.71 8.76 7.05
CA HIS A 99 -8.11 9.86 7.82
C HIS A 99 -7.81 11.07 6.92
N ALA A 100 -7.17 10.85 5.77
CA ALA A 100 -6.82 11.92 4.84
C ALA A 100 -8.08 12.61 4.27
N ALA A 101 -9.17 11.87 4.10
CA ALA A 101 -10.47 12.39 3.67
C ALA A 101 -11.28 13.07 4.79
N GLY A 102 -10.76 13.13 6.02
CA GLY A 102 -11.46 13.71 7.16
C GLY A 102 -12.60 12.87 7.72
N ALA A 103 -12.75 11.63 7.26
CA ALA A 103 -13.80 10.70 7.71
C ALA A 103 -13.48 10.08 9.08
N LEU A 104 -12.19 9.93 9.39
CA LEU A 104 -11.70 9.47 10.69
C LEU A 104 -10.72 10.50 11.28
N ALA A 105 -10.87 10.83 12.56
CA ALA A 105 -9.88 11.62 13.27
C ALA A 105 -8.56 10.82 13.41
N LEU A 106 -7.43 11.52 13.53
CA LEU A 106 -6.12 10.87 13.65
C LEU A 106 -6.08 9.90 14.84
N ASP A 107 -6.45 10.39 16.02
CA ASP A 107 -6.35 9.65 17.28
C ASP A 107 -7.24 8.40 17.25
N ASP A 108 -8.46 8.52 16.72
CA ASP A 108 -9.38 7.40 16.53
C ASP A 108 -8.85 6.40 15.49
N SER A 109 -8.30 6.89 14.38
CA SER A 109 -7.68 6.04 13.37
C SER A 109 -6.55 5.21 13.97
N LEU A 110 -5.69 5.83 14.79
CA LEU A 110 -4.58 5.15 15.44
C LEU A 110 -5.06 4.09 16.42
N ARG A 111 -6.07 4.38 17.25
CA ARG A 111 -6.66 3.40 18.19
C ARG A 111 -7.29 2.23 17.46
N VAL A 112 -8.09 2.50 16.42
CA VAL A 112 -8.70 1.45 15.60
C VAL A 112 -7.65 0.58 14.93
N VAL A 113 -6.64 1.20 14.32
CA VAL A 113 -5.59 0.47 13.60
C VAL A 113 -4.66 -0.29 14.56
N ARG A 114 -4.39 0.25 15.76
CA ARG A 114 -3.68 -0.48 16.82
C ARG A 114 -4.48 -1.72 17.23
N ARG A 115 -5.75 -1.55 17.57
CA ARG A 115 -6.61 -2.67 17.98
C ARG A 115 -6.75 -3.71 16.88
N ARG A 116 -6.88 -3.27 15.62
CA ARG A 116 -6.87 -4.15 14.44
C ARG A 116 -5.59 -4.98 14.37
N GLY A 117 -4.42 -4.36 14.58
CA GLY A 117 -3.14 -5.06 14.58
C GLY A 117 -2.98 -6.07 15.72
N GLU A 118 -3.49 -5.75 16.92
CA GLU A 118 -3.52 -6.66 18.08
C GLU A 118 -4.42 -7.86 17.80
N LEU A 119 -5.65 -7.61 17.35
CA LEU A 119 -6.62 -8.65 16.98
C LEU A 119 -6.05 -9.60 15.92
N MET A 120 -5.38 -9.07 14.89
CA MET A 120 -4.71 -9.88 13.86
C MET A 120 -3.60 -10.75 14.43
N TYR A 121 -2.82 -10.19 15.34
CA TYR A 121 -1.75 -10.92 16.00
C TYR A 121 -2.31 -12.03 16.89
N GLU A 122 -3.32 -11.74 17.72
CA GLU A 122 -4.03 -12.71 18.55
C GLU A 122 -4.67 -13.84 17.73
N SER A 123 -5.29 -13.54 16.59
CA SER A 123 -5.84 -14.55 15.69
C SER A 123 -4.75 -15.44 15.10
N GLY A 124 -3.61 -14.85 14.69
CA GLY A 124 -2.46 -15.60 14.18
C GLY A 124 -1.83 -16.52 15.21
N THR A 125 -1.76 -16.10 16.48
CA THR A 125 -1.28 -16.94 17.59
C THR A 125 -2.26 -18.08 17.91
N ARG A 126 -3.57 -17.81 17.94
CA ARG A 126 -4.59 -18.81 18.26
C ARG A 126 -4.78 -19.85 17.15
N ARG A 127 -4.75 -19.41 15.90
CA ARG A 127 -4.89 -20.28 14.72
C ARG A 127 -3.82 -19.91 13.70
N PRO A 128 -2.63 -20.54 13.80
CA PRO A 128 -1.54 -20.30 12.86
C PRO A 128 -1.97 -20.52 11.41
N GLY A 129 -1.47 -19.67 10.53
CA GLY A 129 -1.74 -19.75 9.10
C GLY A 129 -0.65 -19.06 8.30
N ALA A 130 -0.78 -19.10 6.98
CA ALA A 130 0.23 -18.58 6.07
C ALA A 130 -0.39 -17.70 4.98
N MET A 131 0.47 -16.93 4.32
CA MET A 131 0.15 -16.23 3.08
C MET A 131 1.26 -16.50 2.05
N ALA A 132 0.89 -16.50 0.77
CA ALA A 132 1.86 -16.64 -0.32
C ALA A 132 1.50 -15.75 -1.51
N ALA A 133 2.51 -15.16 -2.15
CA ALA A 133 2.38 -14.46 -3.41
C ALA A 133 2.54 -15.43 -4.59
N ILE A 134 1.53 -15.48 -5.43
CA ILE A 134 1.49 -16.19 -6.71
C ILE A 134 1.77 -15.16 -7.82
N LEU A 135 2.88 -15.35 -8.53
CA LEU A 135 3.39 -14.43 -9.54
C LEU A 135 3.42 -15.10 -10.92
N GLY A 136 2.88 -14.43 -11.93
CA GLY A 136 2.74 -14.92 -13.30
C GLY A 136 1.28 -15.17 -13.69
N ALA A 137 1.06 -15.38 -14.99
CA ALA A 137 -0.25 -15.77 -15.50
C ALA A 137 -0.50 -17.26 -15.21
N LEU A 138 -1.71 -17.58 -14.76
CA LEU A 138 -2.15 -18.95 -14.54
C LEU A 138 -3.00 -19.42 -15.72
N ARG A 139 -2.93 -20.72 -16.02
CA ARG A 139 -3.78 -21.39 -17.03
C ARG A 139 -5.23 -21.58 -16.55
N VAL A 140 -5.43 -21.57 -15.23
CA VAL A 140 -6.74 -21.63 -14.57
C VAL A 140 -6.90 -20.46 -13.60
N PRO A 141 -8.12 -20.04 -13.26
CA PRO A 141 -8.35 -19.03 -12.22
C PRO A 141 -7.71 -19.44 -10.88
N ILE A 142 -7.24 -18.45 -10.11
CA ILE A 142 -6.65 -18.71 -8.78
C ILE A 142 -7.67 -19.33 -7.82
N GLU A 143 -8.95 -19.01 -8.03
CA GLU A 143 -10.08 -19.52 -7.27
C GLU A 143 -10.14 -21.05 -7.37
N THR A 144 -10.01 -21.60 -8.58
CA THR A 144 -9.98 -23.06 -8.82
C THR A 144 -8.80 -23.73 -8.13
N VAL A 145 -7.63 -23.08 -8.13
CA VAL A 145 -6.44 -23.55 -7.40
C VAL A 145 -6.70 -23.59 -5.90
N CYS A 146 -7.24 -22.51 -5.33
CA CYS A 146 -7.54 -22.41 -3.90
C CYS A 146 -8.66 -23.37 -3.47
N GLU A 147 -9.70 -23.56 -4.29
CA GLU A 147 -10.78 -24.51 -4.02
C GLU A 147 -10.27 -25.94 -3.99
N THR A 148 -9.39 -26.30 -4.92
CA THR A 148 -8.77 -27.64 -4.98
C THR A 148 -7.86 -27.87 -3.79
N ALA A 149 -6.96 -26.93 -3.49
CA ALA A 149 -6.12 -26.97 -2.31
C ALA A 149 -6.94 -27.02 -1.00
N THR A 150 -8.07 -26.33 -0.94
CA THR A 150 -8.98 -26.37 0.22
C THR A 150 -9.54 -27.76 0.47
N ARG A 151 -9.98 -28.47 -0.58
CA ARG A 151 -10.48 -29.84 -0.46
C ARG A 151 -9.38 -30.84 -0.07
N GLU A 152 -8.16 -30.60 -0.52
CA GLU A 152 -7.05 -31.56 -0.35
C GLU A 152 -6.25 -31.36 0.94
N ALA A 153 -6.09 -30.11 1.40
CA ALA A 153 -5.09 -29.78 2.43
C ALA A 153 -5.54 -28.72 3.45
N GLY A 154 -6.79 -28.24 3.37
CA GLY A 154 -7.37 -27.31 4.33
C GLY A 154 -7.57 -25.89 3.79
N PRO A 155 -8.40 -25.06 4.46
CA PRO A 155 -8.88 -23.77 3.96
C PRO A 155 -7.79 -22.84 3.43
N VAL A 156 -7.91 -22.42 2.16
CA VAL A 156 -7.10 -21.38 1.54
C VAL A 156 -7.94 -20.59 0.54
N VAL A 157 -7.76 -19.28 0.51
CA VAL A 157 -8.52 -18.37 -0.36
C VAL A 157 -7.59 -17.35 -1.02
N PRO A 158 -7.97 -16.78 -2.18
CA PRO A 158 -7.37 -15.55 -2.66
C PRO A 158 -7.61 -14.42 -1.65
N ALA A 159 -6.53 -13.78 -1.21
CA ALA A 159 -6.53 -12.70 -0.23
C ALA A 159 -6.40 -11.32 -0.87
N ASN A 160 -5.56 -11.18 -1.90
CA ASN A 160 -5.38 -9.92 -2.61
C ASN A 160 -5.12 -10.11 -4.10
N TYR A 161 -5.84 -9.37 -4.94
CA TYR A 161 -5.57 -9.25 -6.38
C TYR A 161 -4.81 -7.93 -6.61
N ASN A 162 -3.50 -7.95 -6.44
CA ASN A 162 -2.71 -6.71 -6.42
C ASN A 162 -2.48 -6.14 -7.83
N ALA A 163 -2.24 -7.01 -8.80
CA ALA A 163 -2.05 -6.65 -10.20
C ALA A 163 -2.31 -7.87 -11.10
N PRO A 164 -2.48 -7.70 -12.42
CA PRO A 164 -2.48 -8.83 -13.35
C PRO A 164 -1.25 -9.72 -13.14
N GLY A 165 -1.46 -10.99 -12.81
CA GLY A 165 -0.40 -11.94 -12.51
C GLY A 165 0.33 -11.71 -11.17
N GLN A 166 -0.24 -10.95 -10.24
CA GLN A 166 0.26 -10.84 -8.86
C GLN A 166 -0.92 -10.96 -7.89
N ILE A 167 -1.08 -12.17 -7.34
CA ILE A 167 -2.16 -12.52 -6.43
C ILE A 167 -1.54 -13.00 -5.12
N VAL A 168 -2.14 -12.67 -3.99
CA VAL A 168 -1.80 -13.23 -2.69
C VAL A 168 -2.89 -14.21 -2.29
N ILE A 169 -2.50 -15.39 -1.83
CA ILE A 169 -3.38 -16.39 -1.21
C ILE A 169 -3.12 -16.44 0.30
N SER A 170 -4.12 -16.85 1.07
CA SER A 170 -4.07 -16.87 2.54
C SER A 170 -4.97 -17.97 3.10
N GLY A 171 -4.51 -18.64 4.16
CA GLY A 171 -5.25 -19.72 4.79
C GLY A 171 -4.41 -20.54 5.75
N GLU A 172 -4.83 -21.77 5.99
CA GLU A 172 -4.04 -22.75 6.74
C GLU A 172 -2.71 -23.04 6.03
N VAL A 173 -1.69 -23.38 6.82
CA VAL A 173 -0.32 -23.60 6.30
C VAL A 173 -0.33 -24.65 5.19
N ASN A 174 -0.94 -25.81 5.43
CA ASN A 174 -1.02 -26.91 4.48
C ASN A 174 -1.81 -26.52 3.21
N GLY A 175 -2.95 -25.82 3.37
CA GLY A 175 -3.74 -25.32 2.26
C GLY A 175 -2.96 -24.35 1.36
N VAL A 176 -2.21 -23.42 1.97
CA VAL A 176 -1.36 -22.46 1.24
C VAL A 176 -0.22 -23.18 0.51
N GLU A 177 0.46 -24.11 1.18
CA GLU A 177 1.55 -24.88 0.56
C GLU A 177 1.05 -25.72 -0.62
N ARG A 178 -0.13 -26.35 -0.48
CA ARG A 178 -0.76 -27.10 -1.57
C ARG A 178 -1.18 -26.19 -2.73
N ALA A 179 -1.78 -25.04 -2.43
CA ALA A 179 -2.15 -24.05 -3.45
C ALA A 179 -0.91 -23.48 -4.18
N MET A 180 0.22 -23.32 -3.50
CA MET A 180 1.48 -22.91 -4.14
C MET A 180 1.97 -23.95 -5.16
N ALA A 181 1.89 -25.24 -4.84
CA ALA A 181 2.26 -26.33 -5.75
C ALA A 181 1.30 -26.39 -6.96
N LEU A 182 0.00 -26.38 -6.72
CA LEU A 182 -1.03 -26.36 -7.78
C LEU A 182 -0.91 -25.12 -8.67
N ALA A 183 -0.61 -23.94 -8.11
CA ALA A 183 -0.38 -22.73 -8.89
C ALA A 183 0.85 -22.86 -9.80
N LYS A 184 1.92 -23.51 -9.32
CA LYS A 184 3.11 -23.80 -10.12
C LYS A 184 2.80 -24.73 -11.29
N GLU A 185 2.07 -25.81 -11.04
CA GLU A 185 1.57 -26.71 -12.08
C GLU A 185 0.71 -25.93 -13.09
N ALA A 186 -0.16 -25.04 -12.61
CA ALA A 186 -1.01 -24.16 -13.42
C ALA A 186 -0.25 -23.03 -14.16
N GLY A 187 1.08 -22.96 -14.08
CA GLY A 187 1.89 -22.01 -14.88
C GLY A 187 2.39 -20.77 -14.12
N ALA A 188 2.23 -20.70 -12.80
CA ALA A 188 2.82 -19.61 -12.02
C ALA A 188 4.33 -19.55 -12.21
N LYS A 189 4.86 -18.37 -12.55
CA LYS A 189 6.31 -18.14 -12.62
C LYS A 189 6.96 -18.35 -11.26
N ARG A 190 6.34 -17.83 -10.18
CA ARG A 190 6.81 -18.00 -8.79
C ARG A 190 5.62 -18.16 -7.85
N ALA A 191 5.82 -18.93 -6.81
CA ALA A 191 4.97 -18.98 -5.63
C ALA A 191 5.90 -18.76 -4.43
N VAL A 192 5.65 -17.72 -3.63
CA VAL A 192 6.59 -17.27 -2.58
C VAL A 192 5.83 -17.06 -1.28
N ARG A 193 6.21 -17.79 -0.22
CA ARG A 193 5.66 -17.58 1.12
C ARG A 193 6.00 -16.17 1.60
N LEU A 194 5.02 -15.49 2.20
CA LEU A 194 5.20 -14.16 2.76
C LEU A 194 5.64 -14.27 4.22
N ASN A 195 6.55 -13.39 4.64
CA ASN A 195 6.97 -13.27 6.03
C ASN A 195 5.93 -12.45 6.82
N VAL A 196 4.84 -13.10 7.20
CA VAL A 196 3.73 -12.51 7.96
C VAL A 196 3.30 -13.46 9.06
N SER A 197 2.81 -12.90 10.17
CA SER A 197 2.49 -13.65 11.39
C SER A 197 1.16 -14.41 11.35
N GLY A 198 0.43 -14.41 10.23
CA GLY A 198 -0.86 -15.09 10.15
C GLY A 198 -1.49 -15.06 8.77
N ALA A 199 -2.65 -15.72 8.67
CA ALA A 199 -3.44 -15.84 7.44
C ALA A 199 -4.41 -14.65 7.28
N PHE A 200 -3.86 -13.45 7.02
CA PHE A 200 -4.67 -12.25 6.87
C PHE A 200 -5.62 -12.35 5.66
N HIS A 201 -6.81 -11.77 5.76
CA HIS A 201 -7.86 -11.79 4.71
C HIS A 201 -8.32 -13.19 4.34
N SER A 202 -8.38 -14.06 5.34
CA SER A 202 -8.91 -15.41 5.23
C SER A 202 -9.95 -15.67 6.33
N PRO A 203 -10.74 -16.76 6.23
CA PRO A 203 -11.67 -17.17 7.28
C PRO A 203 -11.01 -17.37 8.67
N LEU A 204 -9.69 -17.54 8.74
CA LEU A 204 -8.95 -17.69 10.00
C LEU A 204 -8.95 -16.39 10.84
N MET A 205 -9.35 -15.27 10.24
CA MET A 205 -9.38 -13.96 10.90
C MET A 205 -10.76 -13.56 11.42
N GLN A 206 -11.73 -14.47 11.51
CA GLN A 206 -13.09 -14.14 11.95
C GLN A 206 -13.10 -13.40 13.30
N THR A 207 -12.33 -13.88 14.28
CA THR A 207 -12.25 -13.24 15.60
C THR A 207 -11.66 -11.83 15.56
N ALA A 208 -10.72 -11.57 14.64
CA ALA A 208 -10.20 -10.22 14.43
C ALA A 208 -11.20 -9.31 13.74
N GLN A 209 -12.03 -9.85 12.83
CA GLN A 209 -13.12 -9.11 12.22
C GLN A 209 -14.18 -8.71 13.25
N ASP A 210 -14.55 -9.61 14.16
CA ASP A 210 -15.57 -9.35 15.17
C ASP A 210 -15.11 -8.21 16.10
N GLY A 211 -13.88 -8.28 16.62
CA GLY A 211 -13.31 -7.20 17.44
C GLY A 211 -13.11 -5.87 16.67
N LEU A 212 -12.82 -5.92 15.37
CA LEU A 212 -12.76 -4.71 14.54
C LEU A 212 -14.15 -4.08 14.37
N THR A 213 -15.19 -4.91 14.28
CA THR A 213 -16.59 -4.47 14.18
C THR A 213 -17.00 -3.73 15.43
N GLU A 214 -16.66 -4.27 16.61
CA GLU A 214 -16.95 -3.67 17.92
C GLU A 214 -16.31 -2.28 18.07
N ILE A 215 -15.00 -2.17 17.83
CA ILE A 215 -14.32 -0.87 17.99
C ILE A 215 -14.79 0.14 16.94
N LEU A 216 -15.06 -0.30 15.71
CA LEU A 216 -15.62 0.58 14.70
C LEU A 216 -16.99 1.09 15.15
N ALA A 217 -17.90 0.24 15.63
CA ALA A 217 -19.26 0.64 16.02
C ALA A 217 -19.30 1.89 16.93
N VAL A 218 -18.33 2.01 17.85
CA VAL A 218 -18.22 3.14 18.78
C VAL A 218 -17.29 4.26 18.30
N THR A 219 -16.54 4.06 17.22
CA THR A 219 -15.62 5.06 16.67
C THR A 219 -16.39 6.14 15.90
N PRO A 220 -16.25 7.43 16.24
CA PRO A 220 -16.84 8.52 15.48
C PRO A 220 -16.35 8.54 14.03
N MET A 221 -17.27 8.63 13.08
CA MET A 221 -16.96 8.74 11.65
C MET A 221 -17.80 9.84 11.01
N ARG A 222 -17.21 10.52 10.03
CA ARG A 222 -17.87 11.57 9.23
C ARG A 222 -17.83 11.19 7.76
N ASP A 223 -18.67 11.85 6.97
CA ASP A 223 -18.64 11.66 5.53
C ASP A 223 -17.28 12.13 4.96
N PRO A 224 -16.61 11.32 4.12
CA PRO A 224 -15.37 11.70 3.46
C PRO A 224 -15.52 12.98 2.63
N GLN A 225 -14.60 13.94 2.80
CA GLN A 225 -14.55 15.17 2.00
C GLN A 225 -14.27 14.92 0.50
N PHE A 226 -13.69 13.77 0.19
CA PHE A 226 -13.53 13.24 -1.15
C PHE A 226 -13.69 11.72 -1.13
N PRO A 227 -14.13 11.09 -2.25
CA PRO A 227 -14.34 9.65 -2.30
C PRO A 227 -13.12 8.83 -1.89
N VAL A 228 -13.33 7.82 -1.05
CA VAL A 228 -12.33 6.78 -0.75
C VAL A 228 -12.73 5.50 -1.48
N TYR A 229 -11.83 4.92 -2.26
CA TYR A 229 -12.11 3.67 -2.97
C TYR A 229 -11.84 2.47 -2.06
N ALA A 230 -12.89 1.72 -1.77
CA ALA A 230 -12.84 0.62 -0.81
C ALA A 230 -12.13 -0.62 -1.37
N ASN A 231 -11.40 -1.34 -0.52
CA ASN A 231 -10.69 -2.56 -0.94
C ASN A 231 -11.62 -3.74 -1.26
N VAL A 232 -12.83 -3.73 -0.70
CA VAL A 232 -13.82 -4.82 -0.79
C VAL A 232 -14.33 -5.03 -2.22
N ASP A 233 -14.74 -3.97 -2.91
CA ASP A 233 -15.35 -4.04 -4.25
C ASP A 233 -14.79 -3.02 -5.27
N GLY A 234 -13.83 -2.19 -4.85
CA GLY A 234 -13.25 -1.11 -5.66
C GLY A 234 -14.23 0.03 -5.98
N GLY A 235 -15.33 0.15 -5.25
CA GLY A 235 -16.31 1.22 -5.38
C GLY A 235 -15.94 2.48 -4.58
N PRO A 236 -16.39 3.67 -5.01
CA PRO A 236 -16.21 4.90 -4.26
C PRO A 236 -17.10 4.91 -3.00
N VAL A 237 -16.55 5.39 -1.89
CA VAL A 237 -17.23 5.57 -0.62
C VAL A 237 -17.29 7.06 -0.30
N THR A 238 -18.51 7.57 -0.10
CA THR A 238 -18.79 8.99 0.16
C THR A 238 -19.58 9.22 1.44
N THR A 239 -19.93 8.17 2.19
CA THR A 239 -20.64 8.29 3.47
C THR A 239 -19.94 7.51 4.58
N ALA A 240 -20.07 7.99 5.82
CA ALA A 240 -19.54 7.34 7.01
C ALA A 240 -20.11 5.93 7.21
N SER A 241 -21.42 5.77 6.96
CA SER A 241 -22.12 4.48 7.10
C SER A 241 -21.55 3.43 6.14
N SER A 242 -21.36 3.81 4.87
CA SER A 242 -20.79 2.90 3.87
C SER A 242 -19.32 2.59 4.16
N ALA A 243 -18.55 3.57 4.65
CA ALA A 243 -17.17 3.36 5.09
C ALA A 243 -17.09 2.30 6.20
N ARG A 244 -17.93 2.44 7.24
CA ARG A 244 -17.97 1.50 8.38
C ARG A 244 -18.31 0.08 7.93
N GLU A 245 -19.36 -0.06 7.13
CA GLU A 245 -19.79 -1.36 6.61
C GLU A 245 -18.69 -2.05 5.79
N ARG A 246 -18.02 -1.30 4.90
CA ARG A 246 -17.02 -1.84 3.96
C ARG A 246 -15.70 -2.19 4.65
N LEU A 247 -15.28 -1.41 5.65
CA LEU A 247 -14.10 -1.72 6.47
C LEU A 247 -14.23 -3.05 7.21
N VAL A 248 -15.45 -3.39 7.66
CA VAL A 248 -15.75 -4.68 8.30
C VAL A 248 -15.90 -5.78 7.25
N ARG A 249 -16.67 -5.56 6.18
CA ARG A 249 -16.95 -6.56 5.14
C ARG A 249 -15.69 -7.09 4.47
N TRP A 250 -14.62 -6.29 4.43
CA TRP A 250 -13.37 -6.64 3.77
C TRP A 250 -12.74 -7.99 4.20
N TRP A 251 -13.05 -8.48 5.39
CA TRP A 251 -12.56 -9.77 5.90
C TRP A 251 -13.41 -10.97 5.47
N ARG A 252 -14.63 -10.72 4.99
CA ARG A 252 -15.53 -11.76 4.47
C ARG A 252 -15.19 -12.07 3.02
N ARG A 253 -15.17 -13.37 2.77
CA ARG A 253 -14.77 -14.10 1.56
C ARG A 253 -15.59 -13.66 0.34
N GLU A 254 -15.23 -12.54 -0.30
CA GLU A 254 -15.68 -12.17 -1.66
C GLU A 254 -14.93 -10.97 -2.27
N ASN A 255 -13.66 -10.73 -1.95
CA ASN A 255 -13.02 -9.46 -2.32
C ASN A 255 -12.09 -9.55 -3.52
N ARG A 256 -12.66 -9.20 -4.68
CA ARG A 256 -11.95 -8.78 -5.87
C ARG A 256 -11.33 -7.40 -5.62
N LEU A 257 -10.07 -7.36 -5.18
CA LEU A 257 -9.27 -6.14 -5.36
C LEU A 257 -9.21 -5.83 -6.87
N VAL A 258 -9.90 -4.75 -7.24
CA VAL A 258 -9.59 -3.82 -8.33
C VAL A 258 -9.18 -4.49 -9.66
N ARG A 259 -10.14 -4.56 -10.58
CA ARG A 259 -9.81 -4.28 -12.00
C ARG A 259 -8.99 -2.99 -11.98
N PRO A 260 -7.74 -2.99 -12.49
CA PRO A 260 -6.80 -1.89 -12.30
C PRO A 260 -7.46 -0.54 -12.58
N PHE A 261 -7.02 0.51 -11.88
CA PHE A 261 -7.41 1.91 -12.09
C PHE A 261 -7.45 2.33 -13.58
N SER A 262 -6.75 1.60 -14.46
CA SER A 262 -6.78 1.72 -15.92
C SER A 262 -8.07 1.23 -16.63
N ALA A 263 -8.93 0.43 -16.01
CA ALA A 263 -10.02 -0.27 -16.68
C ALA A 263 -11.39 0.46 -16.61
N ARG A 264 -11.64 1.30 -15.60
CA ARG A 264 -12.93 2.03 -15.49
C ARG A 264 -12.95 3.39 -16.21
N HIS A 265 -11.82 3.88 -16.70
CA HIS A 265 -11.79 5.09 -17.53
C HIS A 265 -12.19 4.89 -19.01
N ARG A 266 -12.78 3.73 -19.39
CA ARG A 266 -13.34 3.53 -20.74
C ARG A 266 -14.85 3.74 -20.85
N GLN A 267 -15.59 3.93 -19.76
CA GLN A 267 -17.07 3.97 -19.83
C GLN A 267 -17.70 5.36 -19.67
N HIS A 268 -16.91 6.44 -19.53
CA HIS A 268 -17.45 7.81 -19.49
C HIS A 268 -16.79 8.80 -20.45
N THR A 269 -16.04 8.34 -21.44
CA THR A 269 -15.67 9.14 -22.62
C THR A 269 -16.52 8.68 -23.79
N ARG A 270 -17.70 9.27 -23.97
CA ARG A 270 -18.40 9.21 -25.26
C ARG A 270 -17.50 9.88 -26.31
N HIS A 271 -17.17 9.12 -27.34
CA HIS A 271 -16.56 9.50 -28.63
C HIS A 271 -15.44 10.56 -28.65
N TRP A 272 -14.20 10.08 -28.82
CA TRP A 272 -13.25 10.76 -29.69
C TRP A 272 -12.36 9.71 -30.39
N PRO A 273 -12.34 9.62 -31.73
CA PRO A 273 -11.59 8.60 -32.44
C PRO A 273 -10.10 8.96 -32.45
N LEU A 274 -9.24 7.99 -32.18
CA LEU A 274 -7.81 8.10 -32.49
C LEU A 274 -7.42 6.97 -33.44
N ASP A 275 -6.97 7.43 -34.60
CA ASP A 275 -6.50 6.71 -35.77
C ASP A 275 -5.35 5.74 -35.43
N ARG A 276 -5.35 4.58 -36.11
CA ARG A 276 -4.42 3.47 -35.91
C ARG A 276 -3.15 3.67 -36.74
N ARG A 277 -2.29 4.61 -36.38
CA ARG A 277 -0.89 4.66 -36.85
C ARG A 277 -0.02 5.29 -35.78
N ASP A 278 0.65 4.44 -34.98
CA ASP A 278 1.94 4.69 -34.29
C ASP A 278 2.14 3.77 -33.07
N ALA A 279 1.99 2.46 -33.29
CA ALA A 279 2.44 1.44 -32.35
C ALA A 279 3.67 0.71 -32.92
N ARG A 280 4.83 1.37 -32.97
CA ARG A 280 6.14 0.70 -33.10
C ARG A 280 7.23 1.42 -32.31
N GLY A 281 7.78 0.71 -31.34
CA GLY A 281 9.17 0.88 -30.91
C GLY A 281 9.38 1.48 -29.52
N MET A 282 9.78 0.64 -28.56
CA MET A 282 10.90 0.95 -27.65
C MET A 282 11.44 -0.35 -27.02
N ARG A 283 12.48 -0.89 -27.66
CA ARG A 283 13.48 -1.76 -27.04
C ARG A 283 14.46 -0.89 -26.25
N CYS A 284 14.93 -1.40 -25.12
CA CYS A 284 15.94 -0.76 -24.28
C CYS A 284 17.31 -1.34 -24.65
N GLU A 285 18.24 -0.51 -25.14
CA GLU A 285 19.67 -0.87 -25.28
C GLU A 285 20.52 -0.04 -24.30
N SER A 286 21.36 -0.73 -23.54
CA SER A 286 22.40 -0.14 -22.71
C SER A 286 23.70 0.01 -23.51
N ARG A 287 24.27 1.21 -23.59
CA ARG A 287 25.69 1.39 -23.98
C ARG A 287 26.41 2.33 -23.03
N ARG A 288 27.58 1.86 -22.57
CA ARG A 288 28.61 2.63 -21.87
C ARG A 288 29.47 3.38 -22.90
N GLY A 289 29.95 4.58 -22.55
CA GLY A 289 31.27 5.06 -23.00
C GLY A 289 31.38 6.41 -23.71
N ARG A 290 31.87 7.41 -22.94
CA ARG A 290 32.80 8.52 -23.26
C ARG A 290 32.32 9.81 -23.98
N PRO A 291 33.01 10.96 -23.73
CA PRO A 291 32.45 12.30 -23.86
C PRO A 291 33.16 13.22 -24.88
N ARG A 292 32.43 14.17 -25.51
CA ARG A 292 32.93 15.36 -26.25
C ARG A 292 31.80 16.42 -26.30
N SER A 293 31.91 17.57 -25.63
CA SER A 293 32.53 18.87 -26.02
C SER A 293 31.60 19.84 -26.76
N HIS A 294 31.31 20.97 -26.10
CA HIS A 294 31.07 22.36 -26.60
C HIS A 294 30.14 22.62 -27.80
N ALA A 295 29.08 23.44 -27.59
CA ALA A 295 28.83 24.70 -28.31
C ALA A 295 27.55 25.42 -27.80
N ARG A 296 27.62 26.76 -27.77
CA ARG A 296 26.59 27.73 -27.38
C ARG A 296 25.59 27.98 -28.53
N GLY A 297 24.34 28.40 -28.25
CA GLY A 297 23.49 29.00 -29.30
C GLY A 297 22.00 29.21 -28.97
N ARG A 298 21.69 30.43 -28.50
CA ARG A 298 20.44 31.24 -28.44
C ARG A 298 19.07 30.70 -28.95
N ARG A 299 18.07 30.91 -28.07
CA ARG A 299 16.66 31.38 -28.21
C ARG A 299 15.97 31.35 -29.60
N ARG A 300 14.74 30.81 -29.64
CA ARG A 300 13.47 31.53 -29.94
C ARG A 300 12.23 30.68 -29.64
N GLU A 301 11.14 31.38 -29.33
CA GLU A 301 9.85 30.92 -28.83
C GLU A 301 9.02 30.16 -29.88
N ALA A 302 8.20 29.21 -29.41
CA ALA A 302 6.96 28.82 -30.09
C ALA A 302 5.93 28.35 -29.05
N ILE A 303 4.86 29.11 -28.92
CA ILE A 303 3.63 28.79 -28.20
C ILE A 303 2.83 27.80 -29.05
N THR A 304 2.43 26.63 -28.50
CA THR A 304 1.14 26.01 -28.87
C THR A 304 0.66 25.00 -27.82
N ARG A 305 -0.53 25.31 -27.30
CA ARG A 305 -1.69 24.47 -26.92
C ARG A 305 -1.52 23.18 -26.09
N HIS A 306 -2.09 23.32 -24.89
CA HIS A 306 -2.72 22.38 -23.98
C HIS A 306 -3.06 20.96 -24.48
N GLY A 307 -2.46 19.97 -23.80
CA GLY A 307 -3.04 18.64 -23.59
C GLY A 307 -2.93 18.28 -22.11
N LYS A 308 -4.04 18.33 -21.36
CA LYS A 308 -4.11 17.95 -19.94
C LYS A 308 -4.07 16.43 -19.82
N GLY A 309 -2.86 15.86 -19.75
CA GLY A 309 -2.64 14.47 -19.33
C GLY A 309 -2.51 14.36 -17.81
N VAL A 310 -3.30 13.48 -17.19
CA VAL A 310 -3.12 13.08 -15.78
C VAL A 310 -1.84 12.26 -15.67
N ARG A 311 -0.78 12.82 -15.08
CA ARG A 311 0.41 12.06 -14.68
C ARG A 311 0.24 11.57 -13.25
N VAL A 312 0.15 10.26 -13.06
CA VAL A 312 0.30 9.63 -11.74
C VAL A 312 1.77 9.72 -11.35
N ARG A 313 2.12 10.67 -10.47
CA ARG A 313 3.48 10.76 -9.89
C ARG A 313 3.51 9.94 -8.61
N CYS A 314 4.07 8.74 -8.70
CA CYS A 314 4.51 8.01 -7.51
C CYS A 314 5.69 8.81 -6.91
N PHE A 315 5.56 9.30 -5.69
CA PHE A 315 6.68 9.93 -4.98
C PHE A 315 7.69 8.84 -4.58
N ARG A 316 8.57 8.47 -5.51
CA ARG A 316 9.83 7.80 -5.23
C ARG A 316 10.93 8.80 -5.51
N ARG A 317 11.28 9.62 -4.51
CA ARG A 317 12.51 10.41 -4.58
C ARG A 317 13.63 9.54 -4.01
N CYS A 318 14.49 9.09 -4.91
CA CYS A 318 15.77 8.46 -4.58
C CYS A 318 16.61 9.43 -3.74
N VAL A 319 17.01 9.00 -2.55
CA VAL A 319 18.17 9.59 -1.87
C VAL A 319 19.40 8.93 -2.52
N GLY A 320 20.07 9.67 -3.39
CA GLY A 320 21.37 9.28 -3.91
C GLY A 320 22.44 9.53 -2.86
N TYR A 321 22.96 8.47 -2.25
CA TYR A 321 24.15 8.55 -1.43
C TYR A 321 25.37 8.34 -2.34
N GLN A 322 26.14 9.39 -2.59
CA GLN A 322 27.47 9.27 -3.18
C GLN A 322 28.43 8.77 -2.10
N ALA A 323 28.76 7.48 -2.13
CA ALA A 323 29.91 6.96 -1.41
C ALA A 323 31.19 7.41 -2.14
N GLY A 324 31.85 8.44 -1.62
CA GLY A 324 33.19 8.85 -2.01
C GLY A 324 34.20 7.76 -1.68
N ARG A 325 34.96 7.32 -2.69
CA ARG A 325 36.06 6.37 -2.56
C ARG A 325 37.38 7.12 -2.33
N ARG A 326 38.13 6.63 -1.33
CA ARG A 326 39.61 6.58 -1.19
C ARG A 326 40.36 7.86 -0.78
N GLY A 327 40.80 7.87 0.47
CA GLY A 327 42.17 8.24 0.85
C GLY A 327 42.92 6.97 1.25
N ARG A 328 43.88 6.52 0.44
CA ARG A 328 44.91 5.54 0.83
C ARG A 328 46.07 6.37 1.37
N GLU A 329 46.27 6.41 2.68
CA GLU A 329 47.52 6.89 3.24
C GLU A 329 48.58 5.78 3.19
N ARG A 330 49.75 6.18 2.71
CA ARG A 330 50.91 5.34 2.46
C ARG A 330 51.68 5.17 3.76
N ALA A 331 51.94 3.93 4.14
CA ALA A 331 53.05 3.59 5.01
C ALA A 331 54.36 3.75 4.22
N ARG A 332 55.27 4.62 4.68
CA ARG A 332 56.74 4.51 4.51
C ARG A 332 57.47 5.30 5.63
N HIS A 333 58.21 4.54 6.45
CA HIS A 333 59.44 4.85 7.18
C HIS A 333 59.76 6.28 7.63
N ARG A 334 59.93 6.46 8.95
CA ARG A 334 61.25 6.39 9.62
C ARG A 334 61.07 5.97 11.07
#